data_AF-A0A9D8ZHT9-F1
#
_entry.id   AF-A0A9D8ZHT9-F1
#
_cell.length_a   1.000
_cell.length_b   1.000
_cell.length_c   1.000
_cell.angle_alpha   90.00
_cell.angle_beta   90.00
_cell.angle_gamma   90.00
#
_symmetry.space_group_name_H-M   'P 1'
#
loop_
_entity.id
_entity.type
_entity.pdbx_description
1 polymer ?
#
loop_
_entity_poly.entity_id
_entity_poly.type
_entity_poly.pdbx_seq_one_letter_code
_entity_poly.pdbx_strand_id
1 'polypeptide(L)'
;MKKRGIVLVEFYREVIYPFFANYHYKVATDKYANGEYEHHFKGIAQFYQEEYGLNNYGDIIALLETTVSGIKHQPNKQCPLCGGSKYKKCCRKKVYSLRGYGLDQLKLDLALFKENNLNTESVSV
;
A
#
# COMPACT_ATOMS: atom_id res chain seq x y z
N MET A 1 -17.83 12.87 10.07
CA MET A 1 -17.31 11.87 9.11
C MET A 1 -18.49 11.01 8.68
N LYS A 2 -18.89 11.00 7.40
CA LYS A 2 -19.97 10.10 6.94
C LYS A 2 -19.44 8.67 7.07
N LYS A 3 -20.16 7.78 7.77
CA LYS A 3 -19.82 6.35 7.80
C LYS A 3 -19.88 5.86 6.35
N ARG A 4 -18.76 5.37 5.80
CA ARG A 4 -18.76 4.64 4.53
C ARG A 4 -19.30 3.26 4.82
N GLY A 5 -20.61 3.09 4.69
CA GLY A 5 -21.25 1.78 4.75
C GLY A 5 -20.89 0.95 3.53
N ILE A 6 -21.21 -0.34 3.58
CA ILE A 6 -21.06 -1.25 2.45
C ILE A 6 -22.38 -1.27 1.69
N VAL A 7 -22.35 -1.11 0.37
CA VAL A 7 -23.50 -1.39 -0.50
C VAL A 7 -23.45 -2.87 -0.84
N LEU A 8 -24.45 -3.63 -0.38
CA LEU A 8 -24.44 -5.10 -0.50
C LEU A 8 -24.24 -5.58 -1.94
N VAL A 9 -24.89 -4.92 -2.91
CA VAL A 9 -24.78 -5.26 -4.34
C VAL A 9 -23.35 -5.04 -4.86
N GLU A 10 -22.72 -3.91 -4.50
CA GLU A 10 -21.34 -3.61 -4.89
C GLU A 10 -20.38 -4.61 -4.25
N PHE A 11 -20.54 -4.88 -2.96
CA PHE A 11 -19.73 -5.87 -2.24
C PHE A 11 -19.85 -7.27 -2.82
N TYR A 12 -21.06 -7.71 -3.15
CA TYR A 12 -21.28 -9.00 -3.78
C TYR A 12 -20.55 -9.08 -5.13
N ARG A 13 -20.72 -8.05 -5.97
CA ARG A 13 -20.14 -8.02 -7.31
C ARG A 13 -18.62 -7.87 -7.32
N GLU A 14 -18.05 -7.07 -6.42
CA GLU A 14 -16.64 -6.66 -6.46
C GLU A 14 -15.74 -7.49 -5.55
N VAL A 15 -16.30 -8.16 -4.53
CA VAL A 15 -15.53 -8.96 -3.57
C VAL A 15 -15.94 -10.43 -3.62
N ILE A 16 -17.23 -10.72 -3.39
CA ILE A 16 -17.70 -12.09 -3.22
C ILE A 16 -17.61 -12.90 -4.52
N TYR A 17 -18.13 -12.33 -5.62
CA TYR A 17 -18.14 -13.02 -6.90
C TYR A 17 -16.71 -13.30 -7.43
N PRO A 18 -15.76 -12.33 -7.45
CA PRO A 18 -14.39 -12.60 -7.87
C PRO A 18 -13.67 -13.60 -6.98
N PHE A 19 -13.91 -13.58 -5.66
CA PHE A 19 -13.35 -14.57 -4.75
C PHE A 19 -13.78 -15.99 -5.14
N PHE A 20 -15.08 -16.23 -5.33
CA PHE A 20 -15.58 -17.55 -5.70
C PHE A 20 -15.13 -17.97 -7.09
N ALA A 21 -15.11 -17.06 -8.07
CA ALA A 21 -14.59 -17.35 -9.40
C ALA A 21 -13.13 -17.80 -9.35
N ASN A 22 -12.28 -17.09 -8.59
CA ASN A 22 -10.87 -17.43 -8.44
C ASN A 22 -10.68 -18.74 -7.63
N TYR A 23 -11.50 -18.98 -6.61
CA TYR A 23 -11.50 -20.24 -5.87
C TYR A 23 -11.87 -21.44 -6.75
N HIS A 24 -12.95 -21.35 -7.53
CA HIS A 24 -13.34 -22.40 -8.47
C HIS A 24 -12.27 -22.64 -9.52
N TYR A 25 -11.63 -21.56 -10.04
CA TYR A 25 -10.50 -21.69 -10.94
C TYR A 25 -9.32 -22.44 -10.30
N LYS A 26 -8.97 -22.14 -9.05
CA LYS A 26 -7.96 -22.89 -8.29
C LYS A 26 -8.32 -24.36 -8.13
N VAL A 27 -9.54 -24.67 -7.73
CA VAL A 27 -9.98 -26.07 -7.58
C VAL A 27 -9.84 -26.85 -8.90
N ALA A 28 -10.07 -26.19 -10.04
CA ALA A 28 -9.98 -26.81 -11.36
C ALA A 28 -8.54 -26.91 -11.92
N THR A 29 -7.67 -25.96 -11.58
CA THR A 29 -6.34 -25.79 -12.22
C THR A 29 -5.15 -25.94 -11.28
N ASP A 30 -5.42 -26.11 -9.99
CA ASP A 30 -4.45 -26.08 -8.88
C ASP A 30 -3.70 -24.73 -8.72
N LYS A 31 -4.15 -23.67 -9.39
CA LYS A 31 -3.53 -22.34 -9.36
C LYS A 31 -4.58 -21.24 -9.27
N TYR A 32 -4.29 -20.15 -8.58
CA TYR A 32 -5.14 -18.97 -8.62
C TYR A 32 -5.01 -18.27 -9.99
N ALA A 33 -6.12 -17.75 -10.52
CA ALA A 33 -6.16 -17.11 -11.84
C ALA A 33 -5.28 -15.86 -11.91
N ASN A 34 -5.16 -15.15 -10.79
CA ASN A 34 -4.35 -13.93 -10.66
C ASN A 34 -2.98 -14.20 -10.04
N GLY A 35 -2.56 -15.47 -9.95
CA GLY A 35 -1.36 -15.86 -9.21
C GLY A 35 -1.55 -15.80 -7.68
N GLU A 36 -0.46 -16.05 -6.96
CA GLU A 36 -0.40 -15.98 -5.51
C GLU A 36 0.28 -14.68 -5.07
N TYR A 37 -0.29 -14.05 -4.05
CA TYR A 37 0.39 -12.94 -3.37
C TYR A 37 1.60 -13.47 -2.61
N GLU A 38 2.65 -12.66 -2.59
CA GLU A 38 3.82 -12.89 -1.77
C GLU A 38 3.43 -12.96 -0.29
N HIS A 39 4.20 -13.73 0.47
CA HIS A 39 3.92 -13.97 1.89
C HIS A 39 4.76 -13.09 2.81
N HIS A 40 4.30 -12.94 4.06
CA HIS A 40 4.99 -12.19 5.11
C HIS A 40 5.35 -10.76 4.67
N PHE A 41 6.55 -10.29 4.99
CA PHE A 41 7.02 -8.95 4.63
C PHE A 41 7.02 -8.72 3.11
N LYS A 42 7.31 -9.74 2.29
CA LYS A 42 7.28 -9.59 0.83
C LYS A 42 5.88 -9.26 0.33
N GLY A 43 4.83 -9.83 0.93
CA GLY A 43 3.43 -9.48 0.64
C GLY A 43 3.10 -8.05 1.02
N ILE A 44 3.63 -7.58 2.16
CA ILE A 44 3.49 -6.18 2.58
C ILE A 44 4.20 -5.27 1.55
N ALA A 45 5.42 -5.60 1.16
CA ALA A 45 6.15 -4.87 0.13
C ALA A 45 5.41 -4.84 -1.23
N GLN A 46 4.88 -6.00 -1.66
CA GLN A 46 4.09 -6.14 -2.87
C GLN A 46 2.88 -5.19 -2.86
N PHE A 47 2.15 -5.11 -1.76
CA PHE A 47 1.02 -4.19 -1.64
C PHE A 47 1.42 -2.73 -1.92
N TYR A 48 2.49 -2.23 -1.27
CA TYR A 48 2.92 -0.85 -1.49
C TYR A 48 3.48 -0.60 -2.89
N GLN A 49 4.15 -1.61 -3.47
CA GLN A 49 4.66 -1.58 -4.83
C GLN A 49 3.53 -1.49 -5.87
N GLU A 50 2.52 -2.35 -5.76
CA GLU A 50 1.41 -2.43 -6.71
C GLU A 50 0.40 -1.29 -6.54
N GLU A 51 -0.07 -1.03 -5.32
CA GLU A 51 -1.13 -0.05 -5.05
C GLU A 51 -0.63 1.40 -5.26
N TYR A 52 0.64 1.66 -4.93
CA TYR A 52 1.21 3.01 -4.98
C TYR A 52 2.29 3.19 -6.03
N GLY A 53 2.66 2.16 -6.79
CA GLY A 53 3.71 2.24 -7.81
C GLY A 53 5.07 2.63 -7.23
N LEU A 54 5.39 2.17 -6.02
CA LEU A 54 6.62 2.52 -5.30
C LEU A 54 7.58 1.32 -5.27
N ASN A 55 8.62 1.35 -6.09
CA ASN A 55 9.53 0.21 -6.23
C ASN A 55 10.65 0.19 -5.18
N ASN A 56 10.92 1.35 -4.56
CA ASN A 56 12.02 1.59 -3.62
C ASN A 56 11.48 1.62 -2.17
N TYR A 57 12.15 0.90 -1.26
CA TYR A 57 11.80 0.90 0.17
C TYR A 57 11.92 2.27 0.82
N GLY A 58 12.92 3.09 0.45
CA GLY A 58 13.06 4.48 0.92
C GLY A 58 11.85 5.36 0.57
N ASP A 59 11.28 5.20 -0.62
CA ASP A 59 10.07 5.94 -1.01
C ASP A 59 8.83 5.48 -0.23
N ILE A 60 8.74 4.18 0.05
CA ILE A 60 7.68 3.60 0.90
C ILE A 60 7.83 4.10 2.33
N ILE A 61 9.05 4.10 2.88
CA ILE A 61 9.37 4.64 4.21
C ILE A 61 8.97 6.11 4.28
N ALA A 62 9.39 6.94 3.32
CA ALA A 62 9.04 8.36 3.30
C ALA A 62 7.51 8.58 3.25
N LEU A 63 6.78 7.77 2.47
CA LEU A 63 5.33 7.81 2.40
C LEU A 63 4.68 7.43 3.74
N LEU A 64 5.15 6.36 4.38
CA LEU A 64 4.68 5.87 5.67
C LEU A 64 4.98 6.88 6.79
N GLU A 65 6.20 7.40 6.87
CA GLU A 65 6.59 8.41 7.85
C GLU A 65 5.73 9.66 7.75
N THR A 66 5.50 10.17 6.54
CA THR A 66 4.62 11.33 6.31
C THR A 66 3.18 11.05 6.75
N THR A 67 2.73 9.82 6.55
CA THR A 67 1.37 9.40 6.92
C THR A 67 1.24 9.27 8.43
N VAL A 68 2.18 8.58 9.09
CA VAL A 68 2.19 8.29 10.53
C VAL A 68 2.47 9.54 11.37
N SER A 69 3.44 10.37 10.98
CA SER A 69 3.79 11.61 11.68
C SER A 69 2.70 12.68 11.60
N GLY A 70 1.82 12.58 10.61
CA GLY A 70 0.78 13.58 10.37
C GLY A 70 1.31 14.92 9.84
N ILE A 71 2.58 15.00 9.43
CA ILE A 71 3.21 16.21 8.89
C ILE A 71 2.38 16.77 7.73
N LYS A 72 2.10 18.09 7.79
CA LYS A 72 1.34 18.81 6.78
C LYS A 72 2.29 19.56 5.84
N HIS A 73 2.56 18.98 4.68
CA HIS A 73 3.33 19.68 3.64
C HIS A 73 2.49 20.73 2.90
N GLN A 74 3.15 21.79 2.44
CA GLN A 74 2.51 22.88 1.70
C GLN A 74 1.96 22.37 0.34
N PRO A 75 0.64 22.47 0.08
CA PRO A 75 0.00 21.88 -1.12
C PRO A 75 0.54 22.36 -2.47
N ASN A 76 1.02 23.59 -2.54
CA ASN A 76 1.45 24.24 -3.78
C ASN A 76 2.97 24.17 -4.03
N LYS A 77 3.75 23.66 -3.07
CA LYS A 77 5.19 23.43 -3.22
C LYS A 77 5.43 22.11 -3.93
N GLN A 78 6.65 21.95 -4.46
CA GLN A 78 7.13 20.68 -5.01
C GLN A 78 6.90 19.54 -4.01
N CYS A 79 6.59 18.35 -4.50
CA CYS A 79 6.31 17.23 -3.62
C CYS A 79 7.57 16.84 -2.83
N PRO A 80 7.53 16.84 -1.49
CA PRO A 80 8.70 16.52 -0.69
C PRO A 80 9.03 15.02 -0.66
N LEU A 81 8.12 14.17 -1.16
CA LEU A 81 8.31 12.71 -1.20
C LEU A 81 8.86 12.23 -2.53
N CYS A 82 8.29 12.74 -3.63
CA CYS A 82 8.59 12.25 -4.99
C CYS A 82 9.51 13.20 -5.77
N GLY A 83 9.78 14.42 -5.27
CA GLY A 83 10.43 15.48 -6.05
C GLY A 83 9.63 15.96 -7.27
N GLY A 84 8.47 15.38 -7.56
CA GLY A 84 7.66 15.68 -8.74
C GLY A 84 6.85 16.97 -8.63
N SER A 85 5.67 16.98 -9.26
CA SER A 85 4.78 18.15 -9.30
C SER A 85 4.31 18.66 -7.91
N LYS A 86 3.49 19.71 -7.89
CA LYS A 86 2.92 20.28 -6.66
C LYS A 86 2.36 19.19 -5.73
N TYR A 87 2.67 19.21 -4.44
CA TYR A 87 2.31 18.15 -3.47
C TYR A 87 0.84 17.74 -3.57
N LYS A 88 -0.08 18.72 -3.72
CA LYS A 88 -1.52 18.46 -3.87
C LYS A 88 -1.92 17.60 -5.07
N LYS A 89 -1.07 17.52 -6.09
CA LYS A 89 -1.25 16.73 -7.32
C LYS A 89 -0.34 15.48 -7.39
N CYS A 90 0.72 15.38 -6.56
CA CYS A 90 1.55 14.16 -6.44
C CYS A 90 1.08 13.30 -5.24
N CYS A 91 1.99 12.99 -4.30
CA CYS A 91 1.80 12.00 -3.24
C CYS A 91 0.76 12.35 -2.18
N ARG A 92 0.19 13.56 -2.16
CA ARG A 92 -0.87 13.90 -1.19
C ARG A 92 -2.03 12.91 -1.27
N LYS A 93 -2.46 12.50 -2.47
CA LYS A 93 -3.56 11.52 -2.60
C LYS A 93 -3.21 10.18 -1.95
N LYS A 94 -1.97 9.71 -2.13
CA LYS A 94 -1.45 8.47 -1.54
C LYS A 94 -1.48 8.53 -0.01
N VAL A 95 -0.95 9.62 0.57
CA VAL A 95 -0.97 9.85 2.04
C VAL A 95 -2.39 9.84 2.60
N TYR A 96 -3.34 10.49 1.94
CA TYR A 96 -4.72 10.51 2.42
C TYR A 96 -5.44 9.17 2.26
N SER A 97 -5.10 8.39 1.23
CA SER A 97 -5.59 7.01 1.06
C SER A 97 -5.11 6.13 2.23
N LEU A 98 -3.82 6.16 2.51
CA LEU A 98 -3.20 5.34 3.57
C LEU A 98 -3.78 5.59 4.96
N ARG A 99 -4.16 6.83 5.28
CA ARG A 99 -4.81 7.15 6.57
C ARG A 99 -6.09 6.33 6.83
N GLY A 100 -6.70 5.77 5.79
CA GLY A 100 -7.86 4.88 5.91
C GLY A 100 -7.55 3.47 6.44
N TYR A 101 -6.29 3.02 6.40
CA TYR A 101 -5.90 1.64 6.74
C TYR A 101 -5.61 1.40 8.23
N GLY A 102 -5.68 2.45 9.05
CA GLY A 102 -5.45 2.37 10.50
C GLY A 102 -4.02 2.69 10.89
N LEU A 103 -3.84 3.56 11.88
CA LEU A 103 -2.52 4.09 12.24
C LEU A 103 -1.58 3.02 12.82
N ASP A 104 -2.12 2.05 13.56
CA ASP A 104 -1.32 1.02 14.22
C ASP A 104 -0.70 0.05 13.21
N GLN A 105 -1.45 -0.36 12.19
CA GLN A 105 -0.91 -1.17 11.09
C GLN A 105 0.20 -0.43 10.36
N LEU A 106 0.00 0.87 10.03
CA LEU A 106 1.02 1.67 9.33
C LEU A 106 2.31 1.83 10.13
N LYS A 107 2.24 1.88 11.47
CA LYS A 107 3.42 1.92 12.34
C LYS A 107 4.18 0.59 12.30
N LEU A 108 3.47 -0.53 12.32
CA LEU A 108 4.07 -1.86 12.20
C LEU A 108 4.76 -2.02 10.84
N ASP A 109 4.06 -1.66 9.76
CA ASP A 109 4.62 -1.69 8.41
C ASP A 109 5.89 -0.83 8.33
N LEU A 110 5.86 0.40 8.86
CA LEU A 110 7.01 1.29 8.88
C LEU A 110 8.22 0.67 9.60
N ALA A 111 7.99 0.01 10.74
CA ALA A 111 9.06 -0.67 11.48
C ALA A 111 9.67 -1.80 10.64
N LEU A 112 8.83 -2.63 10.01
CA LEU A 112 9.26 -3.73 9.14
C LEU A 112 10.07 -3.23 7.94
N PHE A 113 9.64 -2.14 7.30
CA PHE A 113 10.39 -1.56 6.18
C PHE A 113 11.73 -0.99 6.62
N LYS A 114 11.81 -0.32 7.77
CA LYS A 114 13.09 0.19 8.30
C LYS A 114 14.07 -0.93 8.61
N GLU A 115 13.61 -2.00 9.25
CA GLU A 115 14.41 -3.18 9.54
C GLU A 115 14.95 -3.82 8.24
N ASN A 116 14.09 -4.02 7.25
CA ASN A 116 14.48 -4.68 6.00
C ASN A 116 15.33 -3.78 5.08
N ASN A 117 15.17 -2.45 5.14
CA ASN A 117 16.01 -1.52 4.36
C ASN A 117 17.46 -1.50 4.87
N LEU A 118 17.66 -1.58 6.20
CA LEU A 118 19.00 -1.68 6.80
C LEU A 118 19.70 -2.98 6.39
N ASN A 119 18.95 -4.09 6.34
CA ASN A 119 19.48 -5.38 5.92
C ASN A 119 19.92 -5.37 4.44
N THR A 120 19.19 -4.70 3.56
CA THR A 120 19.57 -4.59 2.13
C THR A 120 20.83 -3.74 1.88
N GLU A 121 21.10 -2.73 2.70
CA GLU A 121 22.31 -1.89 2.59
C GLU A 121 23.57 -2.62 3.12
N SER A 122 23.39 -3.60 4.01
CA SER A 122 24.49 -4.36 4.64
C SER A 122 25.04 -5.53 3.80
N VAL A 123 24.36 -5.91 2.71
CA VAL A 123 24.73 -7.05 1.84
C VAL A 123 25.44 -6.60 0.55
N SER A 124 25.57 -5.28 0.34
CA SER A 124 26.24 -4.68 -0.83
C SER A 124 27.72 -4.31 -0.59
N VAL A 125 28.49 -5.21 0.04
CA VAL A 125 29.96 -5.11 0.18
C VAL A 125 30.64 -6.31 -0.46
#